data_AF-A0A946ZHE4-F1
#
_entry.id   AF-A0A946ZHE4-F1
#
_cell.length_a   1.000
_cell.length_b   1.000
_cell.length_c   1.000
_cell.angle_alpha   90.00
_cell.angle_beta   90.00
_cell.angle_gamma   90.00
#
_symmetry.space_group_name_H-M   'P 1'
#
loop_
_entity.id
_entity.type
_entity.pdbx_description
1 polymer ?
#
loop_
_entity_poly.entity_id
_entity_poly.type
_entity_poly.pdbx_seq_one_letter_code
_entity_poly.pdbx_strand_id
1 'polypeptide(L)'
;MKSLKFILILFISISISGCKSNQKEVKTESQTDANGYTYESVTNDPTGLRLYTLDNGLKVYLSQNFDEPKVQTYIAVRAGSNYDPNESTGLAHYLEHMVFKGTSNIGTLDWEKEKENLDKIADLYEQHRAETDPEKKIELYKQIDQASQEASNYSVANEYDKMIS
;
A
#
# COMPACT_ATOMS: atom_id res chain seq x y z
N MET A 1 34.23 8.93 -61.32
CA MET A 1 32.88 8.80 -60.71
C MET A 1 32.50 7.38 -60.26
N LYS A 2 33.05 6.29 -60.82
CA LYS A 2 32.76 4.91 -60.37
C LYS A 2 33.44 4.53 -59.03
N SER A 3 34.63 5.06 -58.75
CA SER A 3 35.38 4.84 -57.49
C SER A 3 34.73 5.53 -56.28
N LEU A 4 34.11 6.70 -56.46
CA LEU A 4 33.44 7.44 -55.38
C LEU A 4 32.14 6.76 -54.92
N LYS A 5 31.42 6.10 -55.83
CA LYS A 5 30.26 5.25 -55.49
C LYS A 5 30.66 4.01 -54.68
N PHE A 6 31.83 3.43 -54.97
CA PHE A 6 32.32 2.24 -54.25
C PHE A 6 32.73 2.57 -52.81
N ILE A 7 33.37 3.72 -52.59
CA ILE A 7 33.75 4.21 -51.26
C ILE A 7 32.50 4.55 -50.43
N LEU A 8 31.48 5.16 -51.04
CA LEU A 8 30.22 5.49 -50.37
C LEU A 8 29.43 4.22 -49.96
N ILE A 9 29.43 3.18 -50.80
CA ILE A 9 28.79 1.89 -50.49
C ILE A 9 29.54 1.15 -49.37
N LEU A 10 30.88 1.25 -49.32
CA LEU A 10 31.69 0.65 -48.26
C LEU A 10 31.48 1.34 -46.90
N PHE A 11 31.33 2.66 -46.89
CA PHE A 11 31.02 3.43 -45.67
C PHE A 11 29.61 3.17 -45.13
N ILE A 12 28.63 2.98 -46.01
CA ILE A 12 27.25 2.61 -45.62
C ILE A 12 27.20 1.19 -45.04
N SER A 13 27.98 0.25 -45.57
CA SER A 13 28.05 -1.13 -45.05
C SER A 13 28.67 -1.21 -43.65
N ILE A 14 29.69 -0.39 -43.36
CA ILE A 14 30.33 -0.32 -42.03
C ILE A 14 29.40 0.32 -40.99
N SER A 15 28.55 1.26 -41.40
CA SER A 15 27.61 1.94 -40.49
C SER A 15 26.44 1.06 -40.04
N ILE A 16 26.10 -0.01 -40.78
CA ILE A 16 25.01 -0.94 -40.42
C ILE A 16 25.48 -2.03 -39.45
N SER A 17 26.80 -2.30 -39.36
CA SER A 17 27.35 -3.31 -38.44
C SER A 17 27.58 -2.80 -37.00
N GLY A 18 27.41 -1.49 -36.75
CA GLY A 18 27.62 -0.86 -35.45
C GLY A 18 26.43 -0.94 -34.47
N CYS A 19 25.24 -1.36 -34.93
CA CYS A 19 24.06 -1.51 -34.09
C CYS A 19 23.84 -2.98 -33.70
N LYS A 20 24.76 -3.56 -32.92
CA LYS A 20 24.36 -4.62 -31.98
C LYS A 20 24.05 -3.92 -30.68
N SER A 21 22.78 -3.63 -30.41
CA SER A 21 22.38 -3.28 -29.05
C SER A 21 22.73 -4.48 -28.17
N ASN A 22 23.68 -4.30 -27.25
CA ASN A 22 23.89 -5.19 -26.12
C ASN A 22 22.64 -5.11 -25.23
N GLN A 23 21.53 -5.69 -25.67
CA GLN A 23 20.42 -5.99 -24.78
C GLN A 23 20.90 -7.15 -23.92
N LYS A 24 21.48 -6.81 -22.76
CA LYS A 24 21.75 -7.79 -21.72
C LYS A 24 20.43 -8.50 -21.42
N GLU A 25 20.40 -9.81 -21.62
CA GLU A 25 19.21 -10.64 -21.43
C GLU A 25 18.75 -10.54 -19.98
N VAL A 26 17.55 -9.99 -19.76
CA VAL A 26 16.93 -9.85 -18.44
C VAL A 26 16.27 -11.18 -18.10
N LYS A 27 16.74 -11.86 -17.05
CA LYS A 27 16.21 -13.15 -16.58
C LYS A 27 15.84 -13.05 -15.12
N THR A 28 14.76 -13.74 -14.75
CA THR A 28 14.38 -13.93 -13.34
C THR A 28 15.02 -15.21 -12.83
N GLU A 29 15.72 -15.12 -11.70
CA GLU A 29 16.41 -16.22 -11.05
C GLU A 29 15.89 -16.39 -9.62
N SER A 30 15.65 -17.64 -9.23
CA SER A 30 15.27 -17.99 -7.85
C SER A 30 16.52 -18.26 -7.01
N GLN A 31 16.58 -17.65 -5.84
CA GLN A 31 17.68 -17.75 -4.89
C GLN A 31 17.13 -17.99 -3.47
N THR A 32 18.01 -18.38 -2.55
CA THR A 32 17.67 -18.56 -1.13
C THR A 32 18.58 -17.67 -0.29
N ASP A 33 18.01 -16.92 0.65
CA ASP A 33 18.80 -16.08 1.54
C ASP A 33 19.38 -16.86 2.73
N ALA A 34 20.18 -16.16 3.55
CA ALA A 34 20.85 -16.75 4.71
C ALA A 34 19.88 -17.30 5.78
N ASN A 35 18.62 -16.86 5.78
CA ASN A 35 17.58 -17.31 6.70
C ASN A 35 16.72 -18.44 6.11
N GLY A 36 17.04 -18.88 4.89
CA GLY A 36 16.33 -19.96 4.21
C GLY A 36 15.09 -19.52 3.42
N TYR A 37 14.85 -18.21 3.26
CA TYR A 37 13.73 -17.74 2.45
C TYR A 37 14.09 -17.72 0.97
N THR A 38 13.22 -18.31 0.14
CA THR A 38 13.33 -18.26 -1.31
C THR A 38 12.83 -16.91 -1.83
N TYR A 39 13.58 -16.29 -2.73
CA TYR A 39 13.19 -15.07 -3.42
C TYR A 39 13.53 -15.13 -4.91
N GLU A 40 12.85 -14.30 -5.68
CA GLU A 40 13.14 -14.04 -7.09
C GLU A 40 13.99 -12.77 -7.21
N SER A 41 14.92 -12.79 -8.15
CA SER A 41 15.80 -11.66 -8.48
C SER A 41 15.91 -11.51 -9.99
N VAL A 42 16.26 -10.32 -10.47
CA VAL A 42 16.37 -10.04 -11.90
C VAL A 42 17.82 -9.72 -12.28
N THR A 43 18.34 -10.39 -13.32
CA THR A 43 19.70 -10.17 -13.79
C THR A 43 19.89 -8.74 -14.31
N ASN A 44 21.01 -8.12 -13.95
CA ASN A 44 21.34 -6.72 -14.27
C ASN A 44 20.38 -5.66 -13.73
N ASP A 45 19.58 -5.97 -12.69
CA ASP A 45 18.83 -4.96 -11.96
C ASP A 45 19.77 -4.13 -11.07
N PRO A 46 19.94 -2.82 -11.32
CA PRO A 46 20.81 -1.97 -10.52
C PRO A 46 20.31 -1.78 -9.08
N THR A 47 19.03 -2.04 -8.82
CA THR A 47 18.43 -1.91 -7.47
C THR A 47 18.63 -3.17 -6.62
N GLY A 48 19.09 -4.27 -7.23
CA GLY A 48 19.28 -5.55 -6.54
C GLY A 48 18.00 -6.06 -5.86
N LEU A 49 16.83 -5.88 -6.49
CA LEU A 49 15.55 -6.26 -5.94
C LEU A 49 15.51 -7.75 -5.58
N ARG A 50 15.03 -8.03 -4.37
CA ARG A 50 14.61 -9.35 -3.92
C ARG A 50 13.08 -9.36 -3.79
N LEU A 51 12.43 -10.20 -4.58
CA LEU A 51 10.99 -10.40 -4.53
C LEU A 51 10.68 -11.69 -3.78
N TYR A 52 10.12 -11.56 -2.59
CA TYR A 52 9.63 -12.69 -1.81
C TYR A 52 8.13 -12.86 -2.02
N THR A 53 7.65 -14.10 -1.98
CA THR A 53 6.23 -14.43 -1.85
C THR A 53 6.08 -15.25 -0.57
N LEU A 54 5.37 -14.71 0.42
CA LEU A 54 5.11 -15.38 1.68
C LEU A 54 4.03 -16.47 1.51
N ASP A 55 3.91 -17.36 2.48
CA ASP A 55 2.94 -18.49 2.45
C ASP A 55 1.49 -18.02 2.33
N ASN A 56 1.17 -16.82 2.85
CA ASN A 56 -0.15 -16.20 2.73
C ASN A 56 -0.37 -15.47 1.38
N GLY A 57 0.60 -15.55 0.46
CA GLY A 57 0.56 -14.90 -0.85
C GLY A 57 1.01 -13.44 -0.87
N LEU A 58 1.38 -12.85 0.28
CA LEU A 58 1.89 -11.47 0.32
C LEU A 58 3.23 -11.39 -0.40
N LYS A 59 3.34 -10.42 -1.34
CA LYS A 59 4.57 -10.13 -2.03
C LYS A 59 5.36 -9.05 -1.30
N VAL A 60 6.63 -9.33 -0.99
CA VAL A 60 7.54 -8.38 -0.35
C VAL A 60 8.63 -8.02 -1.35
N TYR A 61 8.67 -6.75 -1.72
CA TYR A 61 9.67 -6.17 -2.61
C TYR A 61 10.74 -5.50 -1.74
N LEU A 62 11.92 -6.10 -1.66
CA LEU A 62 13.02 -5.61 -0.85
C LEU A 62 14.18 -5.18 -1.73
N SER A 63 14.54 -3.90 -1.66
CA SER A 63 15.71 -3.34 -2.34
C SER A 63 16.54 -2.57 -1.31
N GLN A 64 17.85 -2.79 -1.33
CA GLN A 64 18.77 -2.13 -0.41
C GLN A 64 19.44 -0.96 -1.14
N ASN A 65 19.21 0.25 -0.65
CA ASN A 65 19.93 1.44 -1.08
C ASN A 65 20.87 1.91 0.05
N PHE A 66 22.11 2.24 -0.29
CA PHE A 66 23.15 2.73 0.63
C PHE A 66 23.35 4.25 0.60
N ASP A 67 22.58 4.98 -0.23
CA ASP A 67 22.70 6.43 -0.39
C ASP A 67 22.39 7.18 0.92
N GLU A 68 21.46 6.67 1.74
CA GLU A 68 21.08 7.23 3.04
C GLU A 68 20.82 6.12 4.07
N PRO A 69 21.14 6.33 5.36
CA PRO A 69 20.88 5.36 6.43
C PRO A 69 19.40 5.42 6.88
N LYS A 70 18.47 5.25 5.92
CA LYS A 70 17.02 5.29 6.17
C LYS A 70 16.37 3.98 5.73
N VAL A 71 15.32 3.61 6.44
CA VAL A 71 14.42 2.52 6.05
C VAL A 71 13.10 3.14 5.64
N GLN A 72 12.60 2.76 4.46
CA GLN A 72 11.30 3.19 3.97
C GLN A 72 10.47 1.98 3.61
N THR A 73 9.23 1.95 4.08
CA THR A 73 8.31 0.84 3.88
C THR A 73 6.98 1.35 3.34
N TYR A 74 6.42 0.62 2.38
CA TYR A 74 5.09 0.87 1.85
C TYR A 74 4.30 -0.43 1.86
N ILE A 75 3.02 -0.35 2.21
CA ILE A 75 2.07 -1.46 2.09
C ILE A 75 1.03 -1.03 1.05
N ALA A 76 1.10 -1.65 -0.12
CA ALA A 76 0.11 -1.42 -1.18
C ALA A 76 -1.01 -2.44 -1.06
N VAL A 77 -2.25 -1.97 -0.92
CA VAL A 77 -3.44 -2.81 -0.94
C VAL A 77 -4.11 -2.64 -2.30
N ARG A 78 -4.43 -3.75 -2.98
CA ARG A 78 -5.13 -3.74 -4.28
C ARG A 78 -6.64 -3.52 -4.09
N ALA A 79 -6.99 -2.38 -3.51
CA ALA A 79 -8.36 -1.91 -3.28
C ALA A 79 -8.41 -0.39 -3.50
N GLY A 80 -9.61 0.19 -3.52
CA GLY A 80 -9.82 1.62 -3.75
C GLY A 80 -11.27 1.95 -4.08
N SER A 81 -11.56 3.21 -4.36
CA SER A 81 -12.93 3.71 -4.57
C SER A 81 -13.70 3.04 -5.72
N ASN A 82 -13.00 2.44 -6.69
CA ASN A 82 -13.62 1.63 -7.74
C ASN A 82 -14.33 0.38 -7.20
N TYR A 83 -14.05 -0.03 -5.97
CA TYR A 83 -14.68 -1.14 -5.28
C TYR A 83 -15.70 -0.68 -4.22
N ASP A 84 -15.94 0.64 -4.10
CA ASP A 84 -16.96 1.14 -3.18
C ASP A 84 -18.37 0.72 -3.68
N PRO A 85 -19.29 0.31 -2.78
CA PRO A 85 -20.67 0.09 -3.13
C PRO A 85 -21.32 1.38 -3.67
N ASN A 86 -22.25 1.25 -4.61
CA ASN A 86 -22.91 2.39 -5.26
C ASN A 86 -23.65 3.28 -4.26
N GLU A 87 -24.21 2.67 -3.22
CA GLU A 87 -24.94 3.32 -2.13
C GLU A 87 -24.01 3.91 -1.04
N SER A 88 -22.70 3.73 -1.14
CA SER A 88 -21.74 4.15 -0.12
C SER A 88 -20.38 4.51 -0.75
N THR A 89 -20.39 5.55 -1.60
CA THR A 89 -19.19 6.10 -2.22
C THR A 89 -18.28 6.77 -1.19
N GLY A 90 -16.96 6.59 -1.31
CA GLY A 90 -15.97 7.20 -0.41
C GLY A 90 -15.51 6.30 0.72
N LEU A 91 -15.98 5.04 0.79
CA LEU A 91 -15.61 4.10 1.85
C LEU A 91 -14.12 3.78 1.85
N ALA A 92 -13.49 3.58 0.69
CA ALA A 92 -12.06 3.32 0.63
C ALA A 92 -11.24 4.46 1.25
N HIS A 93 -11.59 5.71 0.96
CA HIS A 93 -10.94 6.89 1.55
C HIS A 93 -11.28 7.02 3.04
N TYR A 94 -12.52 6.77 3.44
CA TYR A 94 -12.90 6.77 4.84
C TYR A 94 -12.09 5.73 5.65
N LEU A 95 -11.95 4.51 5.12
CA LEU A 95 -11.12 3.46 5.71
C LEU A 95 -9.66 3.90 5.84
N GLU A 96 -9.09 4.56 4.83
CA GLU A 96 -7.74 5.14 4.89
C GLU A 96 -7.58 6.08 6.10
N HIS A 97 -8.54 6.97 6.36
CA HIS A 97 -8.50 7.80 7.57
C HIS A 97 -8.60 6.98 8.85
N MET A 98 -9.42 5.93 8.86
CA MET A 98 -9.64 5.11 10.06
C MET A 98 -8.44 4.26 10.44
N VAL A 99 -7.67 3.73 9.48
CA VAL A 99 -6.49 2.90 9.79
C VAL A 99 -5.37 3.68 10.51
N PHE A 100 -5.36 5.01 10.42
CA PHE A 100 -4.41 5.87 11.14
C PHE A 100 -4.89 6.31 12.53
N LYS A 101 -6.14 6.00 12.93
CA LYS A 101 -6.68 6.39 14.24
C LYS A 101 -6.28 5.45 15.39
N GLY A 102 -5.54 4.38 15.10
CA GLY A 102 -5.06 3.44 16.10
C GLY A 102 -5.56 2.01 15.87
N THR A 103 -5.23 1.16 16.82
CA THR A 103 -5.55 -0.27 16.91
C THR A 103 -5.83 -0.61 18.38
N SER A 104 -6.14 -1.87 18.68
CA SER A 104 -6.27 -2.32 20.07
C SER A 104 -4.99 -2.16 20.92
N ASN A 105 -3.84 -1.95 20.29
CA ASN A 105 -2.54 -1.86 20.95
C ASN A 105 -1.91 -0.46 20.93
N ILE A 106 -2.40 0.43 20.07
CA ILE A 106 -1.81 1.77 19.82
C ILE A 106 -2.96 2.74 19.58
N GLY A 107 -2.94 3.93 20.14
CA GLY A 107 -3.97 4.96 19.96
C GLY A 107 -5.08 4.90 21.01
N THR A 108 -4.88 4.18 22.11
CA THR A 108 -5.88 3.98 23.17
C THR A 108 -5.24 3.95 24.56
N LEU A 109 -5.92 4.56 25.54
CA LEU A 109 -5.56 4.52 26.97
C LEU A 109 -6.09 3.26 27.65
N ASP A 110 -7.21 2.73 27.19
CA ASP A 110 -7.93 1.59 27.78
C ASP A 110 -8.80 0.94 26.69
N TRP A 111 -8.21 -0.01 25.96
CA TRP A 111 -8.85 -0.67 24.84
C TRP A 111 -10.18 -1.33 25.22
N GLU A 112 -10.25 -1.98 26.39
CA GLU A 112 -11.44 -2.73 26.79
C GLU A 112 -12.66 -1.79 26.95
N LYS A 113 -12.46 -0.59 27.51
CA LYS A 113 -13.52 0.41 27.63
C LYS A 113 -13.82 1.14 26.33
N GLU A 114 -12.78 1.43 25.53
CA GLU A 114 -12.99 2.06 24.23
C GLU A 114 -13.79 1.13 23.30
N LYS A 115 -13.42 -0.15 23.28
CA LYS A 115 -14.09 -1.19 22.49
C LYS A 115 -15.59 -1.26 22.77
N GLU A 116 -16.01 -1.20 24.03
CA GLU A 116 -17.45 -1.20 24.39
C GLU A 116 -18.20 -0.05 23.70
N ASN A 117 -17.60 1.14 23.68
CA ASN A 117 -18.20 2.29 23.02
C ASN A 117 -18.15 2.18 21.49
N LEU A 118 -17.06 1.67 20.92
CA LEU A 118 -16.93 1.44 19.48
C LEU A 118 -17.94 0.39 18.97
N ASP A 119 -18.14 -0.69 19.70
CA ASP A 119 -19.14 -1.71 19.39
C ASP A 119 -20.55 -1.10 19.43
N LYS A 120 -20.86 -0.31 20.46
CA LYS A 120 -22.13 0.41 20.59
C LYS A 120 -22.36 1.38 19.42
N ILE A 121 -21.32 2.11 18.99
CA ILE A 121 -21.39 3.02 17.84
C ILE A 121 -21.71 2.23 16.56
N ALA A 122 -21.04 1.10 16.33
CA ALA A 122 -21.28 0.25 15.17
C ALA A 122 -22.72 -0.26 15.14
N ASP A 123 -23.22 -0.78 16.26
CA ASP A 123 -24.60 -1.26 16.38
C ASP A 123 -25.64 -0.15 16.17
N LEU A 124 -25.39 1.06 16.69
CA LEU A 124 -26.26 2.21 16.48
C LEU A 124 -26.27 2.67 15.02
N TYR A 125 -25.15 2.61 14.31
CA TYR A 125 -25.09 2.90 12.87
C TYR A 125 -25.89 1.90 12.04
N GLU A 126 -25.85 0.60 12.38
CA GLU A 126 -26.69 -0.41 11.72
C GLU A 126 -28.18 -0.16 11.97
N GLN A 127 -28.56 0.19 13.20
CA GLN A 127 -29.93 0.60 13.52
C GLN A 127 -30.35 1.85 12.73
N HIS A 128 -29.49 2.87 12.69
CA HIS A 128 -29.73 4.10 11.91
C HIS A 128 -29.89 3.82 10.41
N ARG A 129 -29.11 2.87 9.88
CA ARG A 129 -29.19 2.43 8.48
C ARG A 129 -30.51 1.73 8.17
N ALA A 130 -30.98 0.87 9.07
CA ALA A 130 -32.21 0.10 8.92
C ALA A 130 -33.50 0.91 9.18
N GLU A 131 -33.43 1.97 9.98
CA GLU A 131 -34.57 2.82 10.29
C GLU A 131 -35.06 3.59 9.05
N THR A 132 -36.35 3.89 9.00
CA THR A 132 -37.02 4.65 7.92
C THR A 132 -37.67 5.93 8.43
N ASP A 133 -38.03 5.98 9.71
CA ASP A 133 -38.61 7.14 10.38
C ASP A 133 -37.56 8.26 10.58
N PRO A 134 -37.75 9.46 9.97
CA PRO A 134 -36.81 10.57 10.10
C PRO A 134 -36.56 11.04 11.54
N GLU A 135 -37.57 11.02 12.41
CA GLU A 135 -37.41 11.50 13.79
C GLU A 135 -36.57 10.54 14.61
N LYS A 136 -36.79 9.23 14.44
CA LYS A 136 -35.97 8.19 15.08
C LYS A 136 -34.54 8.17 14.57
N LYS A 137 -34.33 8.46 13.29
CA LYS A 137 -32.96 8.63 12.76
C LYS A 137 -32.20 9.73 13.45
N ILE A 138 -32.83 10.88 13.67
CA ILE A 138 -32.20 12.00 14.38
C ILE A 138 -31.83 11.59 15.81
N GLU A 139 -32.71 10.87 16.51
CA GLU A 139 -32.44 10.41 17.87
C GLU A 139 -31.32 9.34 17.92
N LEU A 140 -31.31 8.39 16.99
CA LEU A 140 -30.21 7.43 16.85
C LEU A 140 -28.88 8.13 16.58
N TYR A 141 -28.88 9.15 15.72
CA TYR A 141 -27.68 9.93 15.43
C TYR A 141 -27.14 10.66 16.66
N LYS A 142 -28.02 11.21 17.50
CA LYS A 142 -27.64 11.82 18.78
C LYS A 142 -27.01 10.82 19.75
N GLN A 143 -27.49 9.57 19.76
CA GLN A 143 -26.89 8.50 20.58
C GLN A 143 -25.51 8.09 20.06
N ILE A 144 -25.33 8.06 18.73
CA ILE A 144 -24.02 7.84 18.10
C ILE A 144 -23.05 8.93 18.51
N ASP A 145 -23.44 10.20 18.43
CA ASP A 145 -22.59 11.33 18.83
C ASP A 145 -22.19 11.23 20.30
N GLN A 146 -23.13 10.89 21.19
CA GLN A 146 -22.83 10.70 22.61
C GLN A 146 -21.83 9.57 22.84
N ALA A 147 -22.06 8.39 22.26
CA ALA A 147 -21.17 7.24 22.40
C ALA A 147 -19.77 7.54 21.80
N SER A 148 -19.72 8.29 20.70
CA SER A 148 -18.47 8.75 20.07
C SER A 148 -17.69 9.69 20.99
N GLN A 149 -18.39 10.59 21.69
CA GLN A 149 -17.76 11.46 22.68
C GLN A 149 -17.24 10.67 23.89
N GLU A 150 -17.98 9.65 24.34
CA GLU A 150 -17.55 8.74 25.40
C GLU A 150 -16.29 7.96 25.00
N ALA A 151 -16.26 7.37 23.80
CA ALA A 151 -15.10 6.69 23.23
C ALA A 151 -13.87 7.59 23.13
N SER A 152 -14.05 8.86 22.73
CA SER A 152 -12.95 9.81 22.53
C SER A 152 -12.11 10.06 23.78
N ASN A 153 -12.67 9.86 24.98
CA ASN A 153 -11.93 10.00 26.25
C ASN A 153 -10.84 8.94 26.43
N TYR A 154 -10.94 7.81 25.70
CA TYR A 154 -9.95 6.74 25.73
C TYR A 154 -8.98 6.81 24.55
N SER A 155 -9.34 7.52 23.47
CA SER A 155 -8.49 7.64 22.29
C SER A 155 -7.25 8.53 22.54
N VAL A 156 -6.10 8.11 22.01
CA VAL A 156 -4.85 8.88 22.03
C VAL A 156 -4.56 9.39 20.63
N ALA A 157 -4.96 10.63 20.36
CA ALA A 157 -4.79 11.24 19.04
C ALA A 157 -3.31 11.34 18.63
N ASN A 158 -3.03 10.96 17.37
CA ASN A 158 -1.73 11.04 16.71
C ASN A 158 -0.61 10.27 17.44
N GLU A 159 -0.95 9.22 18.20
CA GLU A 159 0.07 8.38 18.84
C GLU A 159 0.97 7.71 17.81
N TYR A 160 0.38 7.13 16.76
CA TYR A 160 1.12 6.49 15.67
C TYR A 160 2.10 7.45 15.00
N ASP A 161 1.64 8.67 14.65
CA ASP A 161 2.50 9.68 14.01
C ASP A 161 3.72 10.03 14.89
N LYS A 162 3.53 10.12 16.21
CA LYS A 162 4.62 10.37 17.17
C LYS A 162 5.58 9.19 17.33
N MET A 163 5.14 7.97 17.03
CA MET A 163 6.01 6.79 17.08
C MET A 163 6.96 6.70 15.87
N ILE A 164 6.55 7.26 14.73
CA ILE A 164 7.27 7.15 13.45
C ILE A 164 8.00 8.43 13.01
N SER A 165 7.85 9.53 13.76
CA SER A 165 8.52 10.82 13.51
C SER A 165 9.62 11.11 14.53
#